data_AF-A1VSG7-F1
#
_entry.id   AF-A1VSG7-F1
#
_cell.length_a   1.000
_cell.length_b   1.000
_cell.length_c   1.000
_cell.angle_alpha   90.00
_cell.angle_beta   90.00
_cell.angle_gamma   90.00
#
_symmetry.space_group_name_H-M   'P 1'
#
loop_
_entity.id
_entity.type
_entity.pdbx_description
1 polymer ?
#
loop_
_entity_poly.entity_id
_entity_poly.type
_entity_poly.pdbx_seq_one_letter_code
_entity_poly.pdbx_strand_id
1 'polypeptide(L)'
;MRPLLIALLLAGWSTVIYQVGHTHGAAEVEVKRGLERSQASDELLAANGRVTSAQQQLTDSLSARDATHQKELKNAQVDHDLRVAALRAGTLRVSIPVKAAACAAPAAAGATPAGEPAEARAELTPEAAATLEGIVLDGDTAIIDLNLCIDRYNAVRGTVLQLSQAQP
;
A
#
# COMPACT_ATOMS: atom_id res chain seq x y z
N MET A 1 -68.88 60.23 -8.15
CA MET A 1 -68.83 58.78 -7.86
C MET A 1 -68.15 57.96 -8.95
N ARG A 2 -68.43 58.15 -10.24
CA ARG A 2 -67.80 57.40 -11.36
C ARG A 2 -66.26 57.39 -11.41
N PRO A 3 -65.51 58.48 -11.15
CA PRO A 3 -64.04 58.44 -11.25
C PRO A 3 -63.36 57.66 -10.12
N LEU A 4 -63.98 57.59 -8.92
CA LEU A 4 -63.47 56.83 -7.78
C LEU A 4 -63.56 55.31 -7.99
N LEU A 5 -64.61 54.85 -8.68
CA LEU A 5 -64.77 53.43 -9.02
C LEU A 5 -63.72 52.95 -10.04
N ILE A 6 -63.36 53.80 -11.00
CA ILE A 6 -62.33 53.48 -12.01
C ILE A 6 -60.95 53.39 -11.35
N ALA A 7 -60.63 54.32 -10.45
CA ALA A 7 -59.35 54.30 -9.72
C ALA A 7 -59.19 53.04 -8.84
N LEU A 8 -60.27 52.59 -8.18
CA LEU A 8 -60.26 51.37 -7.38
C LEU A 8 -60.11 50.10 -8.23
N LEU A 9 -60.72 50.05 -9.42
CA LEU A 9 -60.57 48.93 -10.34
C LEU A 9 -59.13 48.80 -10.87
N LEU A 10 -58.49 49.91 -11.23
CA LEU A 10 -57.11 49.92 -11.70
C LEU A 10 -56.12 49.54 -10.58
N ALA A 11 -56.34 50.04 -9.36
CA ALA A 11 -55.54 49.66 -8.20
C ALA A 11 -55.68 48.16 -7.90
N GLY A 12 -56.91 47.63 -7.90
CA GLY A 12 -57.16 46.19 -7.70
C GLY A 12 -56.54 45.32 -8.80
N TRP A 13 -56.53 45.76 -10.06
CA TRP A 13 -55.94 44.97 -11.13
C TRP A 13 -54.41 44.94 -11.04
N SER A 14 -53.78 46.05 -10.65
CA SER A 14 -52.33 46.13 -10.47
C SER A 14 -51.81 45.24 -9.33
N THR A 15 -52.55 45.14 -8.21
CA THR A 15 -52.17 44.27 -7.08
C THR A 15 -52.33 42.79 -7.40
N VAL A 16 -53.36 42.42 -8.17
CA VAL A 16 -53.54 41.05 -8.67
C VAL A 16 -52.40 40.64 -9.61
N ILE A 17 -52.02 41.51 -10.56
CA ILE A 17 -50.91 41.25 -11.47
C ILE A 17 -49.59 41.09 -10.70
N TYR A 18 -49.34 41.95 -9.70
CA TYR A 18 -48.14 41.86 -8.86
C TYR A 18 -48.09 40.56 -8.04
N GLN A 19 -49.20 40.17 -7.40
CA GLN A 19 -49.26 38.92 -6.62
C GLN A 19 -49.06 37.68 -7.49
N VAL A 20 -49.73 37.62 -8.65
CA VAL A 20 -49.62 36.50 -9.60
C VAL A 20 -48.21 36.43 -10.18
N GLY A 21 -47.63 37.56 -10.61
CA GLY A 21 -46.26 37.59 -11.13
C GLY A 21 -45.21 37.16 -10.10
N HIS A 22 -45.37 37.58 -8.83
CA HIS A 22 -44.42 37.26 -7.77
C HIS A 22 -44.45 35.76 -7.39
N THR A 23 -45.61 35.10 -7.40
CA THR A 23 -45.70 33.68 -7.05
C THR A 23 -45.24 32.76 -8.18
N HIS A 24 -45.60 33.07 -9.43
CA HIS A 24 -45.15 32.30 -10.58
C HIS A 24 -43.64 32.44 -10.82
N GLY A 25 -43.10 33.65 -10.68
CA GLY A 25 -41.66 33.88 -10.80
C GLY A 25 -40.85 33.18 -9.71
N ALA A 26 -41.35 33.13 -8.48
CA ALA A 26 -40.69 32.41 -7.38
C ALA A 26 -40.67 30.89 -7.62
N ALA A 27 -41.79 30.30 -8.04
CA ALA A 27 -41.91 28.87 -8.28
C ALA A 27 -40.98 28.38 -9.42
N GLU A 28 -40.89 29.12 -10.52
CA GLU A 28 -39.98 28.76 -11.63
C GLU A 28 -38.50 28.85 -11.23
N VAL A 29 -38.13 29.85 -10.42
CA VAL A 29 -36.76 30.01 -9.92
C VAL A 29 -36.40 28.90 -8.94
N GLU A 30 -37.33 28.47 -8.08
CA GLU A 30 -37.12 27.35 -7.16
C GLU A 30 -36.92 26.03 -7.90
N VAL A 31 -37.72 25.74 -8.93
CA VAL A 31 -37.54 24.53 -9.75
C VAL A 31 -36.18 24.52 -10.44
N LYS A 32 -35.76 25.64 -11.06
CA LYS A 32 -34.44 25.75 -11.69
C LYS A 32 -33.30 25.56 -10.69
N ARG A 33 -33.36 26.25 -9.55
CA ARG A 33 -32.38 26.10 -8.46
C ARG A 33 -32.35 24.68 -7.90
N GLY A 34 -33.50 24.02 -7.80
CA GLY A 34 -33.62 22.63 -7.38
C GLY A 34 -32.95 21.68 -8.37
N LEU A 35 -33.16 21.89 -9.67
CA LEU A 35 -32.54 21.09 -10.73
C LEU A 35 -31.01 21.26 -10.74
N GLU A 36 -30.53 22.51 -10.68
CA GLU A 36 -29.09 22.83 -10.62
C GLU A 36 -28.44 22.21 -9.38
N ARG A 37 -29.08 22.29 -8.22
CA ARG A 37 -28.60 21.63 -6.99
C ARG A 37 -28.57 20.12 -7.11
N SER A 38 -29.59 19.52 -7.73
CA SER A 38 -29.66 18.06 -7.95
C SER A 38 -28.51 17.60 -8.84
N GLN A 39 -28.27 18.29 -9.97
CA GLN A 39 -27.18 17.98 -10.88
C GLN A 39 -25.81 18.11 -10.20
N ALA A 40 -25.62 19.20 -9.45
CA ALA A 40 -24.40 19.40 -8.67
C ALA A 40 -24.22 18.30 -7.59
N SER A 41 -25.30 17.87 -6.92
CA SER A 41 -25.21 16.77 -5.95
C SER A 41 -24.93 15.42 -6.61
N ASP A 42 -25.50 15.15 -7.78
CA ASP A 42 -25.29 13.90 -8.52
C ASP A 42 -23.84 13.78 -9.00
N GLU A 43 -23.25 14.89 -9.46
CA GLU A 43 -21.84 14.94 -9.85
C GLU A 43 -20.91 14.70 -8.66
N LEU A 44 -21.20 15.31 -7.50
CA LEU A 44 -20.44 15.09 -6.26
C LEU A 44 -20.56 13.64 -5.77
N LEU A 45 -21.75 13.04 -5.83
CA LEU A 45 -21.98 11.65 -5.47
C LEU A 45 -21.20 10.70 -6.38
N ALA A 46 -21.21 10.96 -7.70
CA ALA A 46 -20.46 10.17 -8.67
C ALA A 46 -18.93 10.31 -8.48
N ALA A 47 -18.43 11.51 -8.18
CA ALA A 47 -17.03 11.74 -7.85
C ALA A 47 -16.62 11.02 -6.56
N ASN A 48 -17.42 11.13 -5.50
CA ASN A 48 -17.14 10.50 -4.21
C ASN A 48 -17.21 8.96 -4.30
N GLY A 49 -18.16 8.43 -5.06
CA GLY A 49 -18.26 6.99 -5.33
C GLY A 49 -17.00 6.42 -5.99
N ARG A 50 -16.38 7.16 -6.92
CA ARG A 50 -15.11 6.77 -7.56
C ARG A 50 -13.93 6.78 -6.58
N VAL A 51 -13.82 7.80 -5.74
CA VAL A 51 -12.76 7.88 -4.72
C VAL A 51 -12.91 6.75 -3.70
N THR A 52 -14.14 6.51 -3.25
CA THR A 52 -14.44 5.45 -2.27
C THR A 52 -14.12 4.06 -2.82
N SER A 53 -14.50 3.76 -4.06
CA SER A 53 -14.20 2.46 -4.67
C SER A 53 -12.70 2.26 -4.89
N ALA A 54 -11.99 3.30 -5.32
CA ALA A 54 -10.53 3.28 -5.45
C ALA A 54 -9.83 3.07 -4.09
N GLN A 55 -10.32 3.70 -3.03
CA GLN A 55 -9.81 3.51 -1.66
C GLN A 55 -10.05 2.09 -1.16
N GLN A 56 -11.22 1.51 -1.45
CA GLN A 56 -11.53 0.12 -1.09
C GLN A 56 -10.57 -0.84 -1.78
N GLN A 57 -10.40 -0.71 -3.10
CA GLN A 57 -9.49 -1.55 -3.89
C GLN A 57 -8.04 -1.42 -3.42
N LEU A 58 -7.60 -0.21 -3.08
CA LEU A 58 -6.26 0.02 -2.53
C LEU A 58 -6.09 -0.66 -1.19
N THR A 59 -7.06 -0.52 -0.27
CA THR A 59 -7.04 -1.17 1.04
C THR A 59 -6.98 -2.70 0.89
N ASP A 60 -7.80 -3.26 0.02
CA ASP A 60 -7.82 -4.71 -0.25
C ASP A 60 -6.47 -5.18 -0.81
N SER A 61 -5.91 -4.44 -1.79
CA SER A 61 -4.61 -4.76 -2.38
C SER A 61 -3.47 -4.70 -1.34
N LEU A 62 -3.47 -3.68 -0.48
CA LEU A 62 -2.47 -3.54 0.58
C LEU A 62 -2.57 -4.68 1.60
N SER A 63 -3.79 -5.01 2.05
CA SER A 63 -4.00 -6.11 3.00
C SER A 63 -3.56 -7.47 2.47
N ALA A 64 -3.82 -7.76 1.18
CA ALA A 64 -3.39 -9.00 0.55
C ALA A 64 -1.86 -9.11 0.48
N ARG A 65 -1.18 -7.99 0.17
CA ARG A 65 0.29 -7.94 0.11
C ARG A 65 0.92 -8.07 1.49
N ASP A 66 0.33 -7.42 2.49
CA ASP A 66 0.77 -7.54 3.89
C ASP A 66 0.66 -8.99 4.37
N ALA A 67 -0.41 -9.70 4.01
CA ALA A 67 -0.57 -11.11 4.33
C ALA A 67 0.51 -12.00 3.68
N THR A 68 0.83 -11.75 2.41
CA THR A 68 1.91 -12.45 1.69
C THR A 68 3.26 -12.20 2.34
N HIS A 69 3.58 -10.93 2.62
CA HIS A 69 4.82 -10.54 3.27
C HIS A 69 5.01 -11.19 4.65
N GLN A 70 3.96 -11.22 5.48
CA GLN A 70 4.00 -11.90 6.77
C GLN A 70 4.26 -13.40 6.65
N LYS A 71 3.78 -14.03 5.56
CA LYS A 71 4.05 -15.44 5.28
C LYS A 71 5.51 -15.65 4.85
N GLU A 72 6.04 -14.78 3.99
CA GLU A 72 7.43 -14.85 3.53
C GLU A 72 8.42 -14.69 4.68
N LEU A 73 8.20 -13.70 5.57
CA LEU A 73 9.02 -13.52 6.77
C LEU A 73 8.99 -14.74 7.68
N LYS A 74 7.81 -15.31 7.93
CA LYS A 74 7.70 -16.54 8.75
C LYS A 74 8.43 -17.71 8.13
N ASN A 75 8.34 -17.89 6.82
CA ASN A 75 9.05 -18.96 6.14
C ASN A 75 10.57 -18.77 6.25
N ALA A 76 11.06 -17.57 5.99
CA ALA A 76 12.49 -17.24 6.13
C ALA A 76 12.99 -17.49 7.56
N GLN A 77 12.19 -17.11 8.57
CA GLN A 77 12.50 -17.34 9.98
C GLN A 77 12.57 -18.84 10.32
N VAL A 78 11.59 -19.63 9.87
CA VAL A 78 11.57 -21.09 10.12
C VAL A 78 12.76 -21.79 9.48
N ASP A 79 13.08 -21.44 8.23
CA ASP A 79 14.22 -22.02 7.52
C ASP A 79 15.55 -21.65 8.19
N HIS A 80 15.67 -20.40 8.65
CA HIS A 80 16.82 -19.95 9.44
C HIS A 80 16.95 -20.72 10.76
N ASP A 81 15.88 -20.82 11.53
CA ASP A 81 15.88 -21.52 12.83
C ASP A 81 16.30 -22.99 12.66
N LEU A 82 15.83 -23.64 11.59
CA LEU A 82 16.24 -25.00 11.24
C LEU A 82 17.75 -25.08 10.94
N ARG A 83 18.29 -24.15 10.14
CA ARG A 83 19.72 -24.12 9.79
C ARG A 83 20.58 -23.85 11.02
N VAL A 84 20.22 -22.89 11.85
CA VAL A 84 20.93 -22.59 13.11
C VAL A 84 20.88 -23.78 14.07
N ALA A 85 19.74 -24.48 14.16
CA ALA A 85 19.65 -25.70 14.96
C ALA A 85 20.60 -26.80 14.45
N ALA A 86 20.67 -27.00 13.13
CA ALA A 86 21.58 -27.97 12.52
C ALA A 86 23.06 -27.60 12.71
N LEU A 87 23.40 -26.31 12.61
CA LEU A 87 24.75 -25.80 12.90
C LEU A 87 25.14 -26.06 14.36
N ARG A 88 24.26 -25.71 15.31
CA ARG A 88 24.51 -25.92 16.75
C ARG A 88 24.58 -27.40 17.12
N ALA A 89 23.79 -28.25 16.48
CA ALA A 89 23.86 -29.70 16.65
C ALA A 89 25.11 -30.32 16.01
N GLY A 90 25.86 -29.56 15.19
CA GLY A 90 27.01 -30.04 14.45
C GLY A 90 26.67 -31.02 13.32
N THR A 91 25.39 -31.14 12.96
CA THR A 91 24.91 -31.96 11.84
C THR A 91 25.18 -31.28 10.50
N LEU A 92 25.21 -29.94 10.51
CA LEU A 92 25.68 -29.12 9.40
C LEU A 92 27.05 -28.52 9.76
N ARG A 93 28.06 -28.79 8.94
CA ARG A 93 29.43 -28.26 9.10
C ARG A 93 29.76 -27.35 7.94
N VAL A 94 30.24 -26.15 8.24
CA VAL A 94 30.56 -25.12 7.24
C VAL A 94 32.07 -24.87 7.24
N SER A 95 32.68 -24.90 6.06
CA SER A 95 34.10 -24.63 5.88
C SER A 95 34.32 -23.43 4.96
N ILE A 96 35.32 -22.62 5.28
CA ILE A 96 35.76 -21.50 4.44
C ILE A 96 37.15 -21.80 3.88
N PRO A 97 37.41 -21.43 2.61
CA PRO A 97 38.77 -21.48 2.08
C PRO A 97 39.64 -20.46 2.82
N VAL A 98 40.84 -20.88 3.22
CA VAL A 98 41.83 -20.05 3.91
C VAL A 98 43.16 -20.08 3.19
N LYS A 99 43.88 -18.96 3.22
CA LYS A 99 45.26 -18.93 2.72
C LYS A 99 46.17 -19.55 3.78
N ALA A 100 46.71 -20.74 3.49
CA ALA A 100 47.48 -21.58 4.42
C ALA A 100 48.58 -20.85 5.21
N ALA A 101 49.24 -19.85 4.60
CA ALA A 101 50.31 -19.09 5.24
C ALA A 101 49.85 -18.14 6.38
N ALA A 102 48.56 -17.84 6.49
CA ALA A 102 48.00 -16.93 7.51
C ALA A 102 47.45 -17.65 8.75
N CYS A 103 47.11 -18.94 8.63
CA CYS A 103 46.57 -19.76 9.71
C CYS A 103 47.37 -21.07 9.82
N ALA A 104 48.60 -21.00 10.31
CA ALA A 104 49.39 -22.19 10.62
C ALA A 104 48.88 -22.82 11.92
N ALA A 105 47.88 -23.70 11.84
CA ALA A 105 47.60 -24.64 12.93
C ALA A 105 48.69 -25.73 12.92
N PRO A 106 49.23 -26.17 14.07
CA PRO A 106 50.11 -27.32 14.11
C PRO A 106 49.31 -28.54 13.66
N ALA A 107 49.55 -29.00 12.43
CA ALA A 107 48.95 -30.23 11.94
C ALA A 107 49.43 -31.38 12.84
N ALA A 108 48.48 -32.09 13.47
CA ALA A 108 48.79 -33.35 14.13
C ALA A 108 49.32 -34.32 13.08
N ALA A 109 50.49 -34.90 13.33
CA ALA A 109 51.11 -35.88 12.44
C ALA A 109 50.12 -37.06 12.23
N GLY A 110 49.56 -37.16 11.02
CA GLY A 110 48.66 -38.25 10.61
C GLY A 110 47.27 -37.85 10.14
N ALA A 111 46.86 -36.58 10.20
CA ALA A 111 45.59 -36.15 9.61
C ALA A 111 45.72 -35.91 8.10
N THR A 112 45.25 -36.87 7.30
CA THR A 112 45.10 -36.70 5.84
C THR A 112 43.95 -35.71 5.55
N PRO A 113 44.17 -34.66 4.74
CA PRO A 113 43.08 -33.81 4.28
C PRO A 113 42.22 -34.63 3.32
N ALA A 114 40.94 -34.81 3.66
CA ALA A 114 39.97 -35.42 2.75
C ALA A 114 39.56 -34.37 1.69
N GLY A 115 40.16 -34.43 0.50
CA GLY A 115 39.79 -33.63 -0.69
C GLY A 115 40.96 -33.25 -1.60
N GLU A 116 40.77 -33.34 -2.92
CA GLU A 116 41.74 -32.90 -3.96
C GLU A 116 42.05 -31.38 -3.89
N PRO A 117 43.08 -30.92 -4.63
CA PRO A 117 44.37 -30.52 -4.10
C PRO A 117 44.33 -29.22 -3.25
N ALA A 118 44.78 -29.33 -2.00
CA ALA A 118 45.50 -28.30 -1.23
C ALA A 118 44.91 -26.87 -1.13
N GLU A 119 43.60 -26.65 -1.26
CA GLU A 119 43.00 -25.47 -0.65
C GLU A 119 42.93 -25.70 0.86
N ALA A 120 43.82 -25.08 1.63
CA ALA A 120 43.67 -25.08 3.08
C ALA A 120 42.29 -24.52 3.39
N ARG A 121 41.45 -25.29 4.10
CA ARG A 121 40.12 -24.86 4.51
C ARG A 121 40.03 -24.91 6.03
N ALA A 122 39.43 -23.89 6.62
CA ALA A 122 39.16 -23.84 8.05
C ALA A 122 37.68 -24.13 8.27
N GLU A 123 37.40 -25.04 9.20
CA GLU A 123 36.04 -25.28 9.66
C GLU A 123 35.63 -24.17 10.64
N LEU A 124 34.42 -23.62 10.49
CA LEU A 124 33.89 -22.65 11.43
C LEU A 124 33.40 -23.36 12.69
N THR A 125 33.55 -22.69 13.84
CA THR A 125 32.85 -23.15 15.04
C THR A 125 31.33 -23.01 14.84
N PRO A 126 30.52 -23.87 15.49
CA PRO A 126 29.06 -23.78 15.44
C PRO A 126 28.54 -22.37 15.77
N GLU A 127 29.16 -21.70 16.75
CA GLU A 127 28.80 -20.35 17.16
C GLU A 127 29.09 -19.33 16.06
N ALA A 128 30.27 -19.38 15.44
CA ALA A 128 30.65 -18.46 14.37
C ALA A 128 29.77 -18.65 13.13
N ALA A 129 29.47 -19.90 12.77
CA ALA A 129 28.57 -20.22 11.67
C ALA A 129 27.14 -19.70 11.93
N ALA A 130 26.63 -19.87 13.16
CA ALA A 130 25.31 -19.34 13.55
C ALA A 130 25.27 -17.80 13.53
N THR A 131 26.35 -17.11 13.91
CA THR A 131 26.44 -15.65 13.79
C THR A 131 26.36 -15.18 12.34
N LEU A 132 27.08 -15.84 11.42
CA LEU A 132 27.02 -15.49 10.00
C LEU A 132 25.63 -15.73 9.41
N GLU A 133 25.00 -16.85 9.78
CA GLU A 133 23.63 -17.17 9.37
C GLU A 133 22.62 -16.12 9.89
N GLY A 134 22.86 -15.52 11.05
CA GLY A 134 22.07 -14.39 11.58
C GLY A 134 22.16 -13.14 10.68
N ILE A 135 23.35 -12.81 10.18
CA ILE A 135 23.54 -11.69 9.23
C ILE A 135 22.77 -11.96 7.92
N VAL A 136 22.76 -13.21 7.46
CA VAL A 136 22.00 -13.60 6.27
C VAL A 136 20.50 -13.40 6.50
N LEU A 137 19.96 -13.83 7.64
CA LEU A 137 18.54 -13.62 7.98
C LEU A 137 18.19 -12.13 8.05
N ASP A 138 19.02 -11.31 8.70
CA ASP A 138 18.79 -9.86 8.77
C ASP A 138 18.77 -9.25 7.37
N GLY A 139 19.66 -9.70 6.48
CA GLY A 139 19.69 -9.30 5.08
C GLY A 139 18.44 -9.72 4.30
N ASP A 140 18.02 -10.98 4.41
CA ASP A 140 16.82 -11.50 3.76
C ASP A 140 15.56 -10.76 4.25
N THR A 141 15.46 -10.53 5.56
CA THR A 141 14.38 -9.75 6.18
C THR A 141 14.33 -8.33 5.61
N ALA A 142 15.47 -7.65 5.51
CA ALA A 142 15.54 -6.31 4.95
C ALA A 142 15.14 -6.26 3.47
N ILE A 143 15.51 -7.28 2.68
CA ILE A 143 15.11 -7.40 1.27
C ILE A 143 13.59 -7.59 1.15
N ILE A 144 13.01 -8.48 1.97
CA ILE A 144 11.57 -8.74 2.01
C ILE A 144 10.80 -7.46 2.40
N ASP A 145 11.27 -6.73 3.41
CA ASP A 145 10.70 -5.44 3.83
C ASP A 145 10.77 -4.38 2.71
N LEU A 146 11.90 -4.27 2.03
CA LEU A 146 12.09 -3.29 0.96
C LEU A 146 11.20 -3.58 -0.24
N ASN A 147 11.03 -4.86 -0.60
CA ASN A 147 10.12 -5.27 -1.66
C ASN A 147 8.66 -4.92 -1.30
N LEU A 148 8.24 -5.16 -0.06
CA LEU A 148 6.92 -4.72 0.40
C LEU A 148 6.75 -3.20 0.27
N CYS A 149 7.77 -2.42 0.64
CA CYS A 149 7.74 -0.97 0.50
C CYS A 149 7.52 -0.53 -0.95
N ILE A 150 8.30 -1.10 -1.87
CA ILE A 150 8.20 -0.85 -3.31
C ILE A 150 6.80 -1.21 -3.82
N ASP A 151 6.26 -2.35 -3.41
CA ASP A 151 4.94 -2.79 -3.81
C ASP A 151 3.85 -1.83 -3.32
N ARG A 152 3.85 -1.48 -2.03
CA ARG A 152 2.89 -0.52 -1.46
C ARG A 152 2.94 0.82 -2.21
N TYR A 153 4.13 1.33 -2.49
CA TYR A 153 4.31 2.54 -3.30
C TYR A 153 3.70 2.38 -4.71
N ASN A 154 3.99 1.27 -5.39
CA ASN A 154 3.47 1.01 -6.73
C ASN A 154 1.94 0.89 -6.76
N ALA A 155 1.32 0.34 -5.71
CA ALA A 155 -0.15 0.31 -5.59
C ALA A 155 -0.72 1.74 -5.50
N VAL A 156 -0.21 2.54 -4.58
CA VAL A 156 -0.68 3.94 -4.40
C VAL A 156 -0.48 4.73 -5.69
N ARG A 157 0.70 4.63 -6.31
CA ARG A 157 1.00 5.29 -7.59
C ARG A 157 0.01 4.87 -8.67
N GLY A 158 -0.30 3.57 -8.79
CA GLY A 158 -1.26 3.06 -9.76
C GLY A 158 -2.67 3.64 -9.54
N THR A 159 -3.15 3.65 -8.30
CA THR A 159 -4.46 4.22 -7.94
C THR A 159 -4.54 5.72 -8.26
N VAL A 160 -3.49 6.49 -7.93
CA VAL A 160 -3.43 7.93 -8.23
C VAL A 160 -3.44 8.18 -9.73
N LEU A 161 -2.69 7.41 -10.52
CA LEU A 161 -2.69 7.52 -11.99
C LEU A 161 -4.08 7.23 -12.57
N GLN A 162 -4.76 6.19 -12.11
CA GLN A 162 -6.12 5.85 -12.54
C GLN A 162 -7.12 6.96 -12.22
N LEU A 163 -7.06 7.53 -11.01
CA LEU A 163 -7.92 8.65 -10.63
C LEU A 163 -7.65 9.89 -11.49
N SER A 164 -6.37 10.18 -11.78
CA SER A 164 -6.00 11.32 -12.64
C SER A 164 -6.50 11.19 -14.08
N GLN A 165 -6.54 9.97 -14.62
CA GLN A 165 -7.03 9.68 -15.97
C GLN A 165 -8.55 9.67 -16.07
N ALA A 166 -9.25 9.49 -14.95
CA ALA A 166 -10.71 9.47 -14.88
C ALA A 166 -11.33 10.87 -14.68
N GLN A 167 -10.52 11.92 -14.62
CA GLN A 167 -10.96 13.31 -14.46
C GLN A 167 -11.09 13.94 -15.86
N PRO A 168 -12.29 14.42 -16.27
CA PRO A 168 -12.50 15.01 -17.59
C PRO A 168 -11.78 16.35 -17.78
#